data_AF-A0AA39SDE7-F1
#
_entry.id   AF-A0AA39SDE7-F1
#
_cell.length_a   1.000
_cell.length_b   1.000
_cell.length_c   1.000
_cell.angle_alpha   90.00
_cell.angle_beta   90.00
_cell.angle_gamma   90.00
#
_symmetry.space_group_name_H-M   'P 1'
#
loop_
_entity.id
_entity.type
_entity.pdbx_description
1 polymer ?
#
loop_
_entity_poly.entity_id
_entity_poly.type
_entity_poly.pdbx_seq_one_letter_code
_entity_poly.pdbx_strand_id
1 'polypeptide(L)'
;MAKNLIILCILLLHFFALTVASEESDEFFSKKISPLSSLQSFKNEKLTHLHFYFHDIVTAKNPTAVRVVEAAMTNASSTFFGAVSMMDNPLTVAPELSSKMVGRA
;
A
#
# COMPACT_ATOMS: atom_id res chain seq x y z
N MET A 1 -26.56 39.51 10.16
CA MET A 1 -26.36 39.00 8.78
C MET A 1 -24.93 38.48 8.56
N ALA A 2 -23.89 39.28 8.82
CA ALA A 2 -22.49 38.86 8.64
C ALA A 2 -22.04 37.62 9.46
N LYS A 3 -22.51 37.46 10.71
CA LYS A 3 -22.19 36.27 11.53
C LYS A 3 -22.67 34.95 10.90
N ASN A 4 -23.89 34.94 10.35
CA ASN A 4 -24.46 33.75 9.71
C ASN A 4 -23.70 33.42 8.41
N LEU A 5 -23.23 34.44 7.68
CA LEU A 5 -22.41 34.27 6.49
C LEU A 5 -21.04 33.65 6.83
N ILE A 6 -20.38 34.12 7.90
CA ILE A 6 -19.10 33.57 8.36
C ILE A 6 -19.24 32.11 8.77
N ILE A 7 -20.30 31.77 9.52
CA ILE A 7 -20.56 30.38 9.94
C ILE A 7 -20.78 29.48 8.72
N LEU A 8 -21.53 29.96 7.72
CA LEU A 8 -21.74 29.22 6.48
C LEU A 8 -20.43 28.99 5.71
N CYS A 9 -19.55 30.00 5.61
CA CYS A 9 -18.24 29.85 4.99
C CYS A 9 -17.37 28.81 5.70
N ILE A 10 -17.38 28.79 7.04
CA ILE A 10 -16.64 27.79 7.83
C ILE A 10 -17.19 26.39 7.57
N LEU A 11 -18.51 26.21 7.55
CA LEU A 11 -19.13 24.90 7.27
C LEU A 11 -18.81 24.40 5.85
N LEU A 12 -18.82 25.29 4.86
CA LEU A 12 -18.44 24.98 3.47
C LEU A 12 -16.96 24.59 3.35
N LEU A 13 -16.07 25.28 4.07
CA LEU A 13 -14.64 24.95 4.11
C LEU A 13 -14.39 23.56 4.72
N HIS A 14 -15.09 23.22 5.81
CA HIS A 14 -14.97 21.90 6.44
C HIS A 14 -15.52 20.80 5.52
N PHE A 15 -16.64 21.04 4.85
CA PHE A 15 -17.22 20.10 3.88
C PHE A 15 -16.30 19.86 2.69
N PHE A 16 -15.68 20.92 2.16
CA PHE A 16 -14.72 20.83 1.06
C PHE A 16 -13.45 20.06 1.46
N ALA A 17 -12.92 20.30 2.67
CA ALA A 17 -11.76 19.56 3.17
C ALA A 17 -12.04 18.06 3.32
N LEU A 18 -13.25 17.68 3.74
CA LEU A 18 -13.68 16.28 3.85
C LEU A 18 -13.73 15.58 2.48
N THR A 19 -14.18 16.27 1.43
CA THR A 19 -14.25 15.71 0.07
C THR A 19 -12.88 15.48 -0.57
N VAL A 20 -11.87 16.31 -0.25
CA VAL A 20 -10.50 16.15 -0.79
C VAL A 20 -9.77 14.98 -0.12
N ALA A 21 -10.15 14.62 1.11
CA ALA A 21 -9.53 13.51 1.84
C ALA A 21 -10.02 12.12 1.38
N SER A 22 -11.04 12.03 0.51
CA SER A 22 -11.77 10.78 0.27
C SER A 22 -11.52 10.08 -1.07
N GLU A 23 -10.42 10.36 -1.79
CA GLU A 23 -10.17 9.68 -3.07
C GLU A 23 -8.71 9.22 -3.25
N GLU A 24 -8.39 8.04 -2.69
CA GLU A 24 -7.36 7.16 -3.26
C GLU A 24 -8.08 6.05 -4.02
N SER A 25 -8.20 6.25 -5.35
CA SER A 25 -9.02 5.40 -6.21
C SER A 25 -8.39 4.00 -6.40
N ASP A 26 -9.25 2.99 -6.47
CA ASP A 26 -8.85 1.60 -6.72
C ASP A 26 -8.13 1.39 -8.07
N GLU A 27 -8.21 2.38 -8.98
CA GLU A 27 -7.51 2.37 -10.27
C GLU A 27 -5.99 2.38 -10.11
N PHE A 28 -5.46 2.98 -9.04
CA PHE A 28 -4.02 3.02 -8.78
C PHE A 28 -3.46 1.65 -8.35
N PHE A 29 -4.25 0.89 -7.59
CA PHE A 29 -3.88 -0.44 -7.12
C PHE A 29 -4.10 -1.52 -8.18
N SER A 30 -5.26 -1.51 -8.84
CA SER A 30 -5.70 -2.60 -9.70
C SER A 30 -6.30 -2.07 -11.00
N LYS A 31 -5.60 -2.32 -12.10
CA LYS A 31 -6.04 -1.95 -13.44
C LYS A 31 -6.27 -3.19 -14.31
N LYS A 32 -7.52 -3.38 -14.77
CA LYS A 32 -7.84 -4.41 -15.77
C LYS A 32 -7.16 -4.06 -17.09
N ILE A 33 -6.48 -5.01 -17.70
CA ILE A 33 -5.79 -4.83 -18.98
C ILE A 33 -6.55 -5.60 -20.06
N SER A 34 -6.85 -4.94 -21.18
CA SER A 34 -7.31 -5.62 -22.39
C SER A 34 -6.15 -6.40 -23.01
N PRO A 35 -6.29 -7.69 -23.34
CA PRO A 35 -5.25 -8.45 -24.01
C PRO A 35 -4.81 -7.74 -25.29
N LEU A 36 -3.50 -7.45 -25.41
CA LEU A 36 -2.95 -6.87 -26.64
C LEU A 36 -3.10 -7.86 -27.80
N SER A 37 -3.23 -7.38 -29.03
CA SER A 37 -3.36 -8.26 -30.21
C SER A 37 -2.21 -9.26 -30.38
N SER A 38 -1.00 -8.94 -29.91
CA SER A 38 0.17 -9.82 -29.90
C SER A 38 0.13 -10.91 -28.80
N LEU A 39 -0.75 -10.75 -27.81
CA LEU A 39 -0.97 -11.70 -26.71
C LEU A 39 -2.14 -12.64 -27.04
N GLN A 40 -2.17 -13.13 -28.28
CA GLN A 40 -3.28 -13.90 -28.84
C GLN A 40 -3.60 -15.17 -28.01
N SER A 41 -2.62 -15.70 -27.28
CA SER A 41 -2.73 -16.81 -26.34
C SER A 41 -3.66 -16.52 -25.16
N PHE A 42 -3.82 -15.25 -24.78
CA PHE A 42 -4.59 -14.81 -23.59
C PHE A 42 -5.97 -14.24 -23.95
N LYS A 43 -6.47 -14.51 -25.16
CA LYS A 43 -7.74 -13.95 -25.67
C LYS A 43 -8.95 -14.23 -24.77
N ASN A 44 -8.91 -15.31 -23.99
CA ASN A 44 -9.97 -15.73 -23.08
C ASN A 44 -9.63 -15.51 -21.60
N GLU A 45 -8.45 -14.99 -21.28
CA GLU A 45 -7.99 -14.80 -19.90
C GLU A 45 -8.22 -13.37 -19.41
N LYS A 46 -8.34 -13.22 -18.08
CA LYS A 46 -8.48 -11.91 -17.43
C LYS A 46 -7.10 -11.44 -16.99
N LEU A 47 -6.66 -10.29 -17.50
CA LEU A 47 -5.39 -9.67 -17.11
C LEU A 47 -5.62 -8.48 -16.19
N THR A 48 -4.84 -8.39 -15.12
CA THR A 48 -4.87 -7.28 -14.16
C THR A 48 -3.46 -6.86 -13.82
N HIS A 49 -3.16 -5.57 -13.94
CA HIS A 49 -1.94 -4.97 -13.41
C HIS A 49 -2.21 -4.60 -11.95
N LEU A 50 -1.43 -5.16 -11.03
CA LEU A 50 -1.42 -4.78 -9.63
C LEU A 50 -0.18 -3.93 -9.34
N HIS A 51 -0.36 -2.74 -8.77
CA HIS A 51 0.73 -1.87 -8.34
C HIS A 51 0.51 -1.50 -6.88
N PHE A 52 1.49 -1.80 -6.04
CA PHE A 52 1.43 -1.59 -4.60
C PHE A 52 2.85 -1.54 -4.01
N TYR A 53 2.94 -1.07 -2.78
CA TYR A 53 4.18 -0.94 -2.03
C TYR A 53 4.17 -1.92 -0.85
N PHE A 54 5.23 -2.72 -0.75
CA PHE A 54 5.45 -3.68 0.32
C PHE A 54 6.40 -3.08 1.37
N HIS A 55 6.01 -3.13 2.64
CA HIS A 55 6.74 -2.49 3.73
C HIS A 55 7.34 -3.52 4.69
N ASP A 56 8.64 -3.79 4.56
CA ASP A 56 9.35 -4.69 5.46
C ASP A 56 9.84 -3.95 6.72
N ILE A 57 9.04 -3.98 7.79
CA ILE A 57 9.28 -3.19 9.00
C ILE A 57 9.97 -4.04 10.07
N VAL A 58 11.29 -3.93 10.16
CA VAL A 58 12.14 -4.73 11.07
C VAL A 58 12.64 -4.00 12.33
N THR A 59 12.58 -2.66 12.37
CA THR A 59 13.17 -1.86 13.48
C THR A 59 12.20 -0.91 14.19
N ALA A 60 10.93 -0.85 13.78
CA ALA A 60 9.94 0.03 14.42
C ALA A 60 9.47 -0.52 15.78
N LYS A 61 8.81 0.33 16.59
CA LYS A 61 8.20 -0.07 17.88
C LYS A 61 7.27 -1.28 17.73
N ASN A 62 6.53 -1.34 16.63
CA ASN A 62 5.68 -2.46 16.25
C ASN A 62 6.21 -3.02 14.92
N PRO A 63 7.19 -3.94 14.95
CA PRO A 63 7.71 -4.54 13.72
C PRO A 63 6.65 -5.46 13.10
N THR A 64 6.66 -5.55 11.77
CA THR A 64 5.80 -6.46 10.99
C THR A 64 6.56 -7.62 10.38
N ALA A 65 7.89 -7.61 10.48
CA ALA A 65 8.75 -8.71 10.15
C ALA A 65 9.73 -9.01 11.29
N VAL A 66 9.83 -10.29 11.65
CA VAL A 66 10.64 -10.77 12.77
C VAL A 66 11.43 -11.99 12.36
N ARG A 67 12.70 -12.05 12.78
CA ARG A 67 13.53 -13.24 12.56
C ARG A 67 13.13 -14.32 13.56
N VAL A 68 12.84 -15.51 13.05
CA VAL A 68 12.38 -16.66 13.84
C VAL A 68 13.43 -17.78 13.93
N VAL A 69 14.36 -17.84 12.98
CA VAL A 69 15.48 -18.80 13.01
C VAL A 69 16.75 -18.11 12.49
N GLU A 70 17.89 -18.50 13.05
CA GLU A 70 19.22 -18.13 12.55
C GLU A 70 20.19 -19.32 12.66
N ALA A 71 21.19 -19.35 11.78
CA ALA A 71 22.32 -20.26 11.85
C ALA A 71 23.48 -19.60 12.62
N ALA A 72 24.42 -20.41 13.12
CA ALA A 72 25.59 -19.90 13.86
C ALA A 72 26.42 -18.85 13.09
N MET A 73 26.45 -18.95 11.76
CA MET A 73 27.18 -18.02 10.89
C MET A 73 26.33 -16.84 10.39
N THR A 74 25.03 -16.77 10.70
CA THR A 74 24.11 -15.80 10.10
C THR A 74 24.57 -14.35 10.30
N ASN A 75 24.99 -13.97 11.50
CA ASN A 75 25.40 -12.59 11.79
C ASN A 75 26.80 -12.25 11.24
N ALA A 76 27.61 -13.26 10.90
CA ALA A 76 28.91 -13.07 10.24
C ALA A 76 28.81 -13.08 8.71
N SER A 77 27.68 -13.55 8.17
CA SER A 77 27.41 -13.59 6.73
C SER A 77 26.95 -12.23 6.22
N SER A 78 27.53 -11.75 5.12
CA SER A 78 27.15 -10.48 4.48
C SER A 78 25.72 -10.48 3.91
N THR A 79 25.14 -11.66 3.69
CA THR A 79 23.78 -11.84 3.17
C THR A 79 22.81 -12.36 4.23
N PHE A 80 23.25 -12.51 5.48
CA PHE A 80 22.48 -13.14 6.54
C PHE A 80 22.08 -14.59 6.20
N PHE A 81 22.96 -15.35 5.54
CA PHE A 81 22.68 -16.74 5.15
C PHE A 81 22.20 -17.57 6.35
N GLY A 82 21.13 -18.34 6.14
CA GLY A 82 20.50 -19.17 7.18
C GLY A 82 19.51 -18.43 8.09
N ALA A 83 19.28 -17.13 7.91
CA ALA A 83 18.19 -16.43 8.57
C ALA A 83 16.83 -16.86 7.98
N VAL A 84 15.84 -17.08 8.85
CA VAL A 84 14.42 -17.23 8.49
C VAL A 84 13.62 -16.18 9.22
N SER A 85 12.82 -15.41 8.49
CA SER A 85 11.91 -14.42 9.06
C SER A 85 10.46 -14.80 8.80
N MET A 86 9.59 -14.49 9.76
CA MET A 86 8.14 -14.41 9.53
C MET A 86 7.76 -12.96 9.32
N MET A 87 6.86 -12.72 8.38
CA MET A 87 6.36 -11.39 8.05
C MET A 87 4.84 -11.38 7.99
N ASP A 88 4.31 -10.20 8.27
CA ASP A 88 2.90 -9.88 8.17
C ASP A 88 2.82 -8.39 7.75
N ASN A 89 3.37 -8.12 6.56
CA ASN A 89 3.72 -6.77 6.12
C ASN A 89 2.53 -6.09 5.41
N PRO A 90 2.26 -4.80 5.65
CA PRO A 90 1.19 -4.11 4.94
C PRO A 90 1.55 -3.90 3.47
N LEU A 91 0.54 -3.93 2.60
CA LEU A 91 0.61 -3.52 1.20
C LEU A 91 -0.22 -2.24 1.03
N THR A 92 0.37 -1.19 0.47
CA THR A 92 -0.30 0.12 0.30
C THR A 92 -0.29 0.61 -1.14
N VAL A 93 -1.15 1.57 -1.47
CA VAL A 93 -1.25 2.13 -2.84
C VAL A 93 -0.13 3.11 -3.20
N ALA A 94 0.52 3.71 -2.20
CA ALA A 94 1.63 4.64 -2.36
C ALA A 94 2.82 4.29 -1.43
N PRO A 95 4.03 4.82 -1.64
CA PRO A 95 5.20 4.53 -0.82
C PRO A 95 5.04 4.91 0.66
N GLU A 96 4.12 5.80 0.99
CA GLU A 96 3.87 6.26 2.35
C GLU A 96 3.07 5.20 3.12
N LEU A 97 3.56 4.81 4.31
CA LEU A 97 2.86 3.90 5.24
C LEU A 97 1.47 4.37 5.68
N SER A 98 1.20 5.68 5.57
CA SER A 98 -0.11 6.28 5.89
C SER A 98 -1.11 6.22 4.73
N SER A 99 -0.67 5.83 3.52
CA SER A 99 -1.57 5.66 2.37
C SER A 99 -2.49 4.44 2.56
N LYS A 100 -3.54 4.34 1.73
CA LYS A 100 -4.55 3.28 1.83
C LYS A 100 -3.91 1.89 1.78
N MET A 101 -4.19 1.08 2.79
CA MET A 101 -3.82 -0.33 2.82
C MET A 101 -4.78 -1.14 1.93
N VAL A 102 -4.22 -1.97 1.06
CA VAL A 102 -4.94 -2.79 0.07
C VAL A 102 -4.77 -4.29 0.29
N GLY A 103 -3.83 -4.68 1.17
CA GLY A 103 -3.60 -6.08 1.51
C GLY A 103 -2.47 -6.25 2.50
N ARG A 104 -2.10 -7.51 2.73
CA ARG A 104 -0.97 -7.92 3.57
C ARG A 104 -0.28 -9.13 2.95
N ALA A 105 1.01 -9.28 3.20
CA ALA A 105 1.87 -10.35 2.69
C ALA A 105 2.66 -11.03 3.80
#